data_AF-A0A516RFA9-F1
#
_entry.id   AF-A0A516RFA9-F1
#
_cell.length_a   1.000
_cell.length_b   1.000
_cell.length_c   1.000
_cell.angle_alpha   90.00
_cell.angle_beta   90.00
_cell.angle_gamma   90.00
#
_symmetry.space_group_name_H-M   'P 1'
#
loop_
_entity.id
_entity.type
_entity.pdbx_description
1 polymer ?
#
loop_
_entity_poly.entity_id
_entity_poly.type
_entity_poly.pdbx_seq_one_letter_code
_entity_poly.pdbx_strand_id
1 'polypeptide(L)'
;MVWESSNRRSELPANWEALRARVLRRDKGACQGVLMEGGLCGHPGTEVDHVRPGTDHSMSNLQLLCAWHHKRKTQAESLAARASAKPTQRTHITREQREPTPDPW
;
A
#
# COMPACT_ATOMS: atom_id res chain seq x y z
N MET A 1 -15.37 -12.21 11.76
CA MET A 1 -14.31 -11.22 12.03
C MET A 1 -13.59 -10.94 10.72
N VAL A 2 -13.72 -9.73 10.16
CA VAL A 2 -13.27 -9.40 8.80
C VAL A 2 -12.11 -8.41 8.89
N TRP A 3 -10.93 -8.89 9.24
CA TRP A 3 -9.69 -8.10 9.19
C TRP A 3 -8.51 -8.85 8.56
N GLU A 4 -8.69 -10.12 8.18
CA GLU A 4 -7.68 -10.89 7.48
C GLU A 4 -8.06 -11.06 6.01
N SER A 5 -7.39 -10.28 5.16
CA SER A 5 -6.76 -10.76 3.93
C SER A 5 -6.43 -9.58 3.02
N SER A 6 -5.47 -8.76 3.43
CA SER A 6 -4.62 -8.14 2.41
C SER A 6 -3.77 -9.26 1.80
N ASN A 7 -4.32 -9.94 0.79
CA ASN A 7 -3.67 -11.05 0.08
C ASN A 7 -2.37 -10.63 -0.63
N ARG A 8 -2.01 -9.34 -0.54
CA ARG A 8 -0.82 -8.70 -1.11
C ARG A 8 0.49 -9.29 -0.60
N ARG A 9 0.51 -9.83 0.63
CA ARG A 9 1.68 -10.53 1.19
C ARG A 9 1.80 -11.98 0.70
N SER A 10 0.67 -12.59 0.31
CA SER A 10 0.58 -13.98 -0.13
C SER A 10 0.95 -14.14 -1.61
N GLU A 11 0.89 -13.06 -2.39
CA GLU A 11 1.26 -13.01 -3.81
C GLU A 11 2.74 -12.62 -4.03
N LEU A 12 3.52 -12.42 -2.96
CA LEU A 12 4.94 -12.15 -3.10
C LEU A 12 5.66 -13.42 -3.60
N PRO A 13 6.48 -13.31 -4.65
CA PRO A 13 7.18 -14.48 -5.18
C PRO A 13 8.23 -14.94 -4.16
N ALA A 14 8.53 -16.24 -4.14
CA ALA A 14 9.46 -16.86 -3.19
C ALA A 14 10.87 -16.20 -3.21
N ASN A 15 11.23 -15.52 -4.29
CA ASN A 15 12.49 -14.80 -4.46
C ASN A 15 12.44 -13.31 -4.05
N TRP A 16 11.42 -12.87 -3.30
CA TRP A 16 11.25 -11.47 -2.91
C TRP A 16 12.44 -10.90 -2.13
N GLU A 17 13.03 -11.65 -1.20
CA GLU A 17 14.21 -11.18 -0.46
C GLU A 17 15.42 -10.94 -1.37
N ALA A 18 15.61 -11.79 -2.37
CA ALA A 18 16.67 -11.62 -3.37
C ALA A 18 16.43 -10.38 -4.24
N LEU A 19 15.17 -10.12 -4.62
CA LEU A 19 14.78 -8.89 -5.33
C LEU A 19 15.01 -7.66 -4.46
N ARG A 20 14.59 -7.71 -3.20
CA ARG A 20 14.80 -6.63 -2.22
C ARG A 20 16.27 -6.30 -2.07
N ALA A 21 17.13 -7.31 -1.91
CA ALA A 21 18.58 -7.11 -1.83
C ALA A 21 19.17 -6.52 -3.12
N ARG A 22 18.66 -6.91 -4.29
CA ARG A 22 19.07 -6.32 -5.58
C ARG A 22 18.67 -4.86 -5.69
N VAL A 23 17.44 -4.51 -5.28
CA VAL A 23 16.95 -3.12 -5.29
C VAL A 23 17.77 -2.27 -4.32
N LEU A 24 18.03 -2.78 -3.11
CA LEU A 24 18.84 -2.09 -2.11
C LEU A 24 20.26 -1.81 -2.63
N ARG A 25 20.87 -2.77 -3.34
CA ARG A 25 22.18 -2.60 -3.99
C ARG A 25 22.13 -1.60 -5.15
N ARG A 26 21.11 -1.65 -6.00
CA ARG A 26 20.92 -0.74 -7.13
C ARG A 26 20.79 0.71 -6.66
N ASP A 27 19.96 0.92 -5.64
CA ASP A 27 19.61 2.25 -5.13
C ASP A 27 20.60 2.73 -4.06
N LYS A 28 21.66 1.95 -3.77
CA LYS A 28 22.66 2.21 -2.73
C LYS A 28 22.06 2.51 -1.36
N GLY A 29 20.90 1.91 -1.07
CA GLY A 29 20.12 2.19 0.15
C GLY A 29 19.50 3.58 0.22
N ALA A 30 19.52 4.38 -0.85
CA ALA A 30 18.95 5.72 -0.90
C ALA A 30 17.52 5.70 -1.44
N CYS A 31 16.64 6.51 -0.84
CA CYS A 31 15.27 6.66 -1.27
C CYS A 31 15.19 7.26 -2.68
N GLN A 32 14.51 6.58 -3.59
CA GLN A 32 14.26 7.02 -4.97
C GLN A 32 13.02 7.93 -5.10
N GLY A 33 12.38 8.27 -3.98
CA GLY A 33 11.25 9.19 -3.93
C GLY A 33 11.65 10.60 -4.39
N VAL A 34 10.82 11.20 -5.24
CA VAL A 34 11.03 12.55 -5.79
C VAL A 34 10.37 13.59 -4.89
N LEU A 35 11.15 14.60 -4.50
CA LEU A 35 10.70 15.78 -3.75
C LEU A 35 9.90 16.72 -4.67
N MET A 36 9.10 17.60 -4.08
CA MET A 36 8.31 18.57 -4.86
C MET A 36 9.18 19.49 -5.73
N GLU A 37 10.42 19.74 -5.31
CA GLU A 37 11.40 20.55 -6.03
C GLU A 37 12.13 19.79 -7.16
N GLY A 38 11.78 18.53 -7.41
CA GLY A 38 12.35 17.72 -8.49
C GLY A 38 13.63 16.96 -8.15
N GLY A 39 14.12 17.06 -6.91
CA GLY A 39 15.27 16.30 -6.40
C GLY A 39 14.91 14.91 -5.86
N LEU A 40 15.89 14.01 -5.78
CA LEU A 40 15.74 12.74 -5.07
C LEU A 40 15.82 12.94 -3.55
N CYS A 41 15.11 12.10 -2.82
CA CYS A 41 15.16 12.09 -1.37
C CYS A 41 16.53 11.61 -0.86
N GLY A 42 17.22 12.44 -0.07
CA GLY A 42 18.51 12.07 0.53
C GLY A 42 18.44 11.09 1.71
N HIS A 43 17.24 10.65 2.12
CA HIS A 43 17.09 9.73 3.24
C HIS A 43 17.34 8.27 2.84
N PRO A 44 17.76 7.42 3.80
CA PRO A 44 17.85 6.00 3.56
C PRO A 44 16.46 5.42 3.27
N GLY A 45 16.40 4.56 2.26
CA GLY A 45 15.21 3.82 1.92
C GLY A 45 15.11 2.52 2.71
N THR A 46 13.95 2.26 3.29
CA THR A 46 13.70 1.13 4.20
C THR A 46 12.79 0.08 3.56
N GLU A 47 11.93 0.53 2.65
CA GLU A 47 10.82 -0.24 2.09
C GLU A 47 10.96 -0.31 0.58
N VAL A 48 10.82 -1.51 0.01
CA VAL A 48 10.79 -1.70 -1.45
C VAL A 48 9.34 -1.77 -1.86
N ASP A 49 8.97 -0.88 -2.78
CA ASP A 49 7.59 -0.70 -3.22
C ASP A 49 7.52 -0.70 -4.75
N HIS A 50 6.36 -1.06 -5.29
CA HIS A 50 6.13 -1.11 -6.73
C HIS A 50 5.88 0.28 -7.29
N VAL A 51 6.56 0.69 -8.35
CA VAL A 51 6.31 1.97 -9.04
C VAL A 51 4.88 2.00 -9.59
N ARG A 52 4.46 0.92 -10.25
CA ARG A 52 3.08 0.69 -10.69
C ARG A 52 2.47 -0.47 -9.89
N PRO A 53 1.30 -0.28 -9.27
CA PRO A 53 0.64 -1.34 -8.53
C PRO A 53 0.24 -2.49 -9.47
N GLY A 54 0.43 -3.73 -9.01
CA GLY A 54 0.13 -4.94 -9.78
C GLY A 54 1.00 -6.12 -9.36
N THR A 55 1.05 -7.16 -10.20
CA THR A 55 1.82 -8.39 -9.99
C THR A 55 3.16 -8.41 -10.72
N ASP A 56 3.57 -7.27 -11.28
CA ASP A 56 4.87 -7.14 -11.95
C ASP A 56 5.97 -6.86 -10.91
N HIS A 57 6.74 -7.89 -10.57
CA HIS A 57 7.87 -7.83 -9.64
C HIS A 57 9.22 -7.60 -10.35
N SER A 58 9.21 -7.10 -11.59
CA SER A 58 10.44 -6.77 -12.32
C SER A 58 11.24 -5.66 -11.62
N MET A 59 12.56 -5.71 -11.74
CA MET A 59 13.45 -4.71 -11.13
C MET A 59 13.11 -3.28 -11.58
N SER A 60 12.65 -3.09 -12.82
CA SER A 60 12.21 -1.78 -13.33
C SER A 60 10.94 -1.26 -12.68
N ASN A 61 10.08 -2.16 -12.18
CA ASN A 61 8.86 -1.79 -11.48
C ASN A 61 9.05 -1.69 -9.95
N LEU A 62 10.26 -1.92 -9.43
CA LEU A 62 10.54 -1.81 -8.00
C LEU A 62 11.40 -0.58 -7.71
N GLN A 63 11.07 0.13 -6.63
CA GLN A 63 11.82 1.28 -6.12
C GLN A 63 12.02 1.19 -4.61
N LEU A 64 13.15 1.67 -4.13
CA LEU A 64 13.39 1.82 -2.70
C LEU A 64 12.87 3.17 -2.21
N LEU A 65 11.99 3.15 -1.22
CA LEU A 65 11.41 4.34 -0.60
C LEU A 65 11.72 4.40 0.90
N CYS A 66 11.82 5.62 1.44
CA CYS A 66 11.75 5.84 2.88
C CYS A 66 10.29 5.78 3.34
N ALA A 67 10.08 5.54 4.64
CA ALA A 67 8.73 5.42 5.22
C ALA A 67 7.80 6.60 4.90
N TRP A 68 8.34 7.82 4.80
CA TRP A 68 7.55 9.01 4.47
C TRP A 68 7.02 8.98 3.03
N HIS A 69 7.89 8.72 2.05
CA HIS A 69 7.50 8.64 0.64
C HIS A 69 6.60 7.44 0.38
N HIS A 70 6.89 6.30 1.02
CA HIS A 70 6.05 5.12 0.92
C HIS A 70 4.62 5.39 1.42
N LYS A 71 4.47 5.96 2.63
CA LYS A 71 3.16 6.32 3.19
C LYS A 71 2.38 7.28 2.28
N ARG A 72 3.06 8.28 1.70
CA ARG A 72 2.46 9.26 0.79
C ARG A 72 1.98 8.59 -0.51
N LYS A 73 2.76 7.65 -1.07
CA LYS A 73 2.36 6.85 -2.23
C LYS A 73 1.15 5.97 -1.91
N THR A 74 1.17 5.22 -0.81
CA THR A 74 0.04 4.37 -0.40
C THR A 74 -1.24 5.18 -0.21
N GLN A 75 -1.13 6.40 0.33
CA GLN A 75 -2.28 7.30 0.46
C GLN A 75 -2.82 7.73 -0.91
N ALA A 76 -1.95 8.12 -1.84
CA ALA A 76 -2.36 8.49 -3.19
C ALA A 76 -3.05 7.33 -3.93
N GLU A 77 -2.49 6.12 -3.83
CA GLU A 77 -3.10 4.91 -4.41
C GLU A 77 -4.46 4.58 -3.77
N SER A 78 -4.57 4.73 -2.45
CA SER A 78 -5.82 4.52 -1.73
C SER A 78 -6.89 5.52 -2.15
N LEU A 79 -6.51 6.79 -2.37
CA LEU A 79 -7.42 7.82 -2.86
C LEU A 79 -7.85 7.54 -4.30
N ALA A 80 -6.92 7.15 -5.17
CA ALA A 80 -7.23 6.76 -6.54
C ALA A 80 -8.18 5.55 -6.58
N ALA A 81 -7.92 4.52 -5.79
CA ALA A 81 -8.79 3.35 -5.69
C ALA A 81 -10.20 3.70 -5.19
N ARG A 82 -10.31 4.61 -4.21
CA ARG A 82 -11.60 5.11 -3.72
C ARG A 82 -12.34 5.96 -4.76
N ALA A 83 -11.62 6.77 -5.53
CA ALA A 83 -12.21 7.57 -6.59
C ALA A 83 -12.74 6.68 -7.73
N SER A 84 -12.07 5.57 -8.02
CA SER A 84 -12.53 4.58 -9.02
C SER A 84 -13.62 3.64 -8.50
N ALA A 85 -13.77 3.49 -7.18
CA ALA A 85 -14.82 2.67 -6.61
C ALA A 85 -16.19 3.35 -6.80
N LYS A 86 -17.18 2.60 -7.31
CA LYS A 86 -18.58 3.08 -7.31
C LYS A 86 -18.98 3.47 -5.89
N PRO A 87 -19.73 4.57 -5.69
CA PRO A 87 -20.26 4.91 -4.38
C PRO A 87 -21.13 3.74 -3.90
N THR A 88 -20.61 2.97 -2.95
CA THR A 88 -21.41 2.00 -2.21
C THR A 88 -22.49 2.79 -1.52
N GLN A 89 -23.76 2.45 -1.75
CA GLN A 89 -24.85 3.06 -1.03
C GLN A 89 -24.58 2.87 0.46
N ARG A 90 -24.33 3.97 1.17
CA ARG A 90 -24.20 3.95 2.62
C ARG A 90 -25.58 3.59 3.12
N THR A 91 -25.80 2.33 3.46
CA THR A 91 -27.01 1.93 4.18
C THR A 91 -26.95 2.62 5.52
N HIS A 92 -27.56 3.80 5.59
CA HIS A 92 -27.77 4.51 6.84
C HIS A 92 -28.88 3.76 7.56
N ILE A 93 -28.56 2.59 8.14
CA ILE A 93 -29.45 1.93 9.07
C ILE A 93 -29.72 2.94 10.19
N THR A 94 -30.97 3.38 10.29
CA THR A 94 -31.35 4.30 11.36
C THR A 94 -31.24 3.56 12.68
N ARG A 95 -30.99 4.30 13.77
CA ARG A 95 -30.86 3.72 15.11
C ARG A 95 -32.10 2.90 15.52
N GLU A 96 -33.28 3.25 15.00
CA GLU A 96 -34.53 2.49 15.18
C GLU A 96 -34.54 1.10 14.51
N GLN A 97 -33.72 0.87 13.48
CA GLN A 97 -33.67 -0.42 12.77
C GLN A 97 -32.63 -1.40 13.32
N ARG A 98 -31.87 -1.03 14.36
CA ARG A 98 -31.12 -2.00 15.15
C ARG A 98 -32.12 -2.76 16.00
N GLU A 99 -32.41 -4.01 15.64
CA GLU A 99 -33.14 -4.90 16.52
C GLU A 99 -32.48 -4.86 17.91
N PRO A 100 -33.25 -4.60 18.98
CA PRO A 100 -32.70 -4.70 20.33
C PRO A 100 -32.20 -6.12 20.52
N THR A 101 -30.98 -6.26 21.05
CA THR A 101 -30.43 -7.56 21.41
C THR A 101 -31.47 -8.30 22.25
N PRO A 102 -31.93 -9.50 21.85
CA PRO A 102 -32.97 -10.19 22.58
C PRO A 102 -32.50 -10.44 24.01
N ASP A 103 -33.34 -10.05 24.98
CA ASP A 103 -33.04 -10.18 26.41
C ASP A 103 -32.78 -11.65 26.75
N PRO A 104 -31.74 -11.96 27.56
CA PRO A 104 -31.36 -13.32 27.90
C PRO A 104 -32.20 -13.86 29.06
N TRP A 105 -33.51 -13.99 28.85
CA TRP A 105 -34.38 -14.82 29.71
C TRP A 105 -34.83 -16.06 28.96
#